data_AF-A0A7Z2PTW6-F1
#
_entry.id   AF-A0A7Z2PTW6-F1
#
_cell.length_a   1.000
_cell.length_b   1.000
_cell.length_c   1.000
_cell.angle_alpha   90.00
_cell.angle_beta   90.00
_cell.angle_gamma   90.00
#
_symmetry.space_group_name_H-M   'P 1'
#
loop_
_entity.id
_entity.type
_entity.pdbx_description
1 polymer ?
#
loop_
_entity_poly.entity_id
_entity_poly.type
_entity_poly.pdbx_seq_one_letter_code
_entity_poly.pdbx_strand_id
1 'polypeptide(L)' 'MPTSSCYGLSPTNEEERIYLESLIREDFERCHPDDTFDDLKRRASFSKEDKGLLRDWMAVAARRAAADPARTSRLTTAA' A
#
# COMPACT_ATOMS: atom_id res chain seq x y z
N MET A 1 18.47 -24.46 -18.91
CA MET A 1 17.07 -24.47 -18.45
C MET A 1 16.87 -23.33 -17.46
N PRO A 2 16.09 -22.28 -17.75
CA PRO A 2 15.65 -21.37 -16.70
C PRO A 2 14.16 -21.63 -16.40
N THR A 3 13.89 -22.18 -15.21
CA THR A 3 12.59 -22.15 -14.55
C THR A 3 12.43 -20.80 -13.83
N SER A 4 12.22 -19.74 -14.59
CA SER A 4 11.58 -18.54 -14.06
C SER A 4 10.35 -18.28 -14.88
N SER A 5 9.33 -19.08 -14.56
CA SER A 5 7.94 -18.73 -14.87
C SER A 5 7.62 -17.50 -14.03
N CYS A 6 7.90 -16.33 -14.58
CA CYS A 6 7.41 -15.05 -14.09
C CYS A 6 5.90 -15.02 -14.34
N TYR A 7 5.14 -15.65 -13.44
CA TYR A 7 3.70 -15.52 -13.41
C TYR A 7 3.38 -14.03 -13.25
N GLY A 8 2.65 -13.50 -14.23
CA GLY A 8 2.34 -12.08 -14.36
C GLY A 8 1.58 -11.55 -13.16
N LEU A 9 2.33 -10.98 -12.21
CA LEU A 9 1.83 -9.85 -11.45
C LEU A 9 1.63 -8.75 -12.49
N SER A 10 0.38 -8.51 -12.84
CA SER A 10 -0.01 -7.34 -13.61
C SER A 10 0.69 -6.13 -12.97
N PRO A 11 1.46 -5.31 -13.71
CA PRO A 11 2.17 -4.16 -13.14
C PRO A 11 1.21 -3.21 -12.41
N THR A 12 -0.07 -3.23 -12.76
CA THR A 12 -1.15 -2.56 -12.02
C THR A 12 -1.19 -2.91 -10.54
N ASN A 13 -0.94 -4.17 -10.14
CA ASN A 13 -1.01 -4.57 -8.72
C ASN A 13 0.25 -4.18 -7.95
N GLU A 14 1.41 -4.13 -8.60
CA GLU A 14 2.66 -3.73 -7.95
C GLU A 14 2.76 -2.20 -7.86
N GLU A 15 2.40 -1.48 -8.91
CA GLU A 15 2.27 -0.02 -8.89
C GLU A 15 1.18 0.43 -7.92
N GLU A 16 0.03 -0.25 -7.89
CA GLU A 16 -1.02 0.01 -6.90
C GLU A 16 -0.52 -0.28 -5.49
N ARG A 17 0.22 -1.37 -5.27
CA ARG A 17 0.84 -1.63 -3.96
C ARG A 17 1.81 -0.53 -3.56
N ILE A 18 2.72 -0.12 -4.45
CA ILE A 18 3.70 0.94 -4.16
C ILE A 18 2.98 2.27 -3.87
N TYR A 19 1.92 2.58 -4.61
CA TYR A 19 1.08 3.76 -4.38
C TYR A 19 0.36 3.70 -3.03
N LEU A 20 -0.25 2.56 -2.70
CA LEU A 20 -0.91 2.34 -1.42
C LEU A 20 0.10 2.40 -0.24
N GLU A 21 1.28 1.80 -0.40
CA GLU A 21 2.37 1.87 0.57
C GLU A 21 2.85 3.33 0.77
N SER A 22 2.92 4.12 -0.29
CA SER A 22 3.29 5.54 -0.20
C SER A 22 2.24 6.36 0.54
N LEU A 23 0.94 6.12 0.26
CA LEU A 23 -0.17 6.76 0.97
C LEU A 23 -0.13 6.49 2.47
N ILE A 24 0.08 5.24 2.89
CA ILE A 24 0.11 4.89 4.31
C ILE A 24 1.43 5.22 4.98
N ARG A 25 2.54 5.32 4.25
CA ARG A 25 3.82 5.74 4.84
C ARG A 25 3.68 7.11 5.48
N GLU A 26 3.14 8.09 4.75
CA GLU A 26 2.94 9.45 5.27
C GLU A 26 2.00 9.47 6.48
N ASP A 27 0.91 8.70 6.44
CA ASP A 27 -0.03 8.62 7.56
C ASP A 27 0.54 7.87 8.77
N PHE A 28 1.33 6.83 8.54
CA PHE A 28 1.97 6.04 9.58
C PHE A 28 3.02 6.88 10.31
N GLU A 29 3.91 7.53 9.56
CA GLU A 29 4.95 8.42 10.12
C GLU A 29 4.35 9.60 10.88
N ARG A 30 3.18 10.12 10.44
CA ARG A 30 2.47 11.16 11.19
C ARG A 30 1.92 10.67 12.54
N CYS A 31 1.44 9.43 12.59
CA CYS A 31 0.93 8.82 13.83
C CYS A 31 2.06 8.27 14.72
N HIS A 32 3.18 7.91 14.12
CA HIS A 32 4.35 7.31 14.77
C HIS A 32 5.62 8.02 14.32
N PRO A 33 5.93 9.21 14.88
CA PRO A 33 7.14 9.95 14.50
C PRO A 33 8.44 9.22 14.85
N ASP A 34 8.38 8.26 15.77
CA ASP A 34 9.53 7.45 16.23
C ASP A 34 9.64 6.09 15.51
N ASP A 35 8.65 5.70 14.70
CA ASP A 35 8.62 4.39 14.02
C ASP A 35 8.42 4.57 12.51
N THR A 36 9.13 3.79 11.70
CA THR A 36 9.03 3.89 10.24
C THR A 36 8.17 2.77 9.67
N PHE A 37 7.51 3.03 8.55
CA PHE A 37 6.73 1.99 7.87
C PHE A 37 7.62 0.80 7.43
N ASP A 38 8.89 1.05 7.11
CA ASP A 38 9.85 0.00 6.78
C ASP A 38 10.29 -0.83 8.00
N ASP A 39 10.34 -0.23 9.19
CA ASP A 39 10.50 -0.97 10.45
C ASP A 39 9.27 -1.82 10.76
N LEU A 40 8.06 -1.31 10.53
CA LEU A 40 6.82 -2.09 10.65
C LEU A 40 6.83 -3.30 9.71
N LYS A 41 7.25 -3.14 8.44
CA LYS A 41 7.36 -4.27 7.49
C LYS A 41 8.36 -5.32 7.95
N ARG A 42 9.51 -4.89 8.49
CA ARG A 42 10.50 -5.81 9.06
C ARG A 42 9.92 -6.56 10.26
N ARG A 43 9.28 -5.86 11.19
CA ARG A 43 8.65 -6.46 12.39
C ARG A 43 7.48 -7.38 12.07
N ALA A 44 6.68 -7.03 11.06
CA ALA A 44 5.61 -7.87 10.52
C ALA A 44 6.14 -9.20 9.98
N SER A 45 7.42 -9.36 9.68
CA SER A 45 7.96 -10.68 9.32
C SER A 45 8.05 -11.63 10.52
N PHE A 46 8.25 -11.08 11.72
CA PHE A 46 8.52 -11.83 12.96
C PHE A 46 7.30 -11.92 13.89
N SER A 47 6.47 -10.89 13.94
CA SER A 47 5.32 -10.80 14.86
C SER A 47 4.00 -10.91 14.13
N LYS A 48 3.10 -11.77 14.63
CA LYS A 48 1.71 -11.87 14.12
C LYS A 48 0.91 -10.60 14.40
N GLU A 49 1.25 -9.88 15.47
CA GLU A 49 0.60 -8.63 15.84
C GLU A 49 0.94 -7.54 14.84
N ASP A 50 2.23 -7.40 14.50
CA ASP A 50 2.69 -6.47 13.47
C ASP A 50 2.19 -6.85 12.06
N LYS A 51 1.97 -8.15 11.77
CA LYS A 51 1.26 -8.58 10.54
C LYS A 51 -0.16 -8.07 10.48
N GLY A 52 -0.88 -8.12 11.60
CA GLY A 52 -2.24 -7.57 11.71
C GLY A 52 -2.23 -6.08 11.44
N LEU A 53 -1.32 -5.36 12.10
CA LEU A 53 -1.17 -3.92 11.95
C LEU A 53 -0.87 -3.52 10.50
N LEU A 54 0.08 -4.18 9.84
CA LEU A 54 0.40 -3.94 8.43
C LEU A 54 -0.82 -4.17 7.52
N ARG A 55 -1.61 -5.21 7.80
CA ARG A 55 -2.82 -5.52 7.01
C ARG A 55 -3.90 -4.45 7.19
N ASP A 56 -4.09 -3.97 8.41
CA ASP A 56 -5.06 -2.92 8.71
C ASP A 56 -4.67 -1.59 8.06
N TRP A 57 -3.37 -1.25 8.08
CA TRP A 57 -2.86 -0.09 7.35
C TRP A 57 -3.09 -0.20 5.84
N MET A 58 -2.79 -1.34 5.22
CA MET A 58 -3.10 -1.57 3.80
C MET A 58 -4.60 -1.45 3.48
N ALA A 59 -5.49 -1.84 4.39
CA ALA A 59 -6.92 -1.66 4.23
C ALA A 59 -7.34 -0.19 4.31
N VAL A 60 -6.73 0.60 5.20
CA VAL A 60 -6.90 2.06 5.26
C VAL A 60 -6.41 2.71 3.96
N ALA A 61 -5.27 2.28 3.44
CA ALA A 61 -4.74 2.70 2.13
C ALA A 61 -5.78 2.50 1.03
N ALA A 62 -6.31 1.28 0.92
CA ALA A 62 -7.27 0.92 -0.12
C ALA A 62 -8.55 1.73 -0.02
N ARG A 63 -9.05 1.95 1.22
CA ARG A 63 -10.22 2.80 1.47
C ARG A 63 -9.95 4.26 1.10
N ARG A 64 -8.76 4.79 1.38
CA ARG A 64 -8.38 6.15 0.98
C ARG A 64 -8.22 6.27 -0.53
N ALA A 65 -7.57 5.32 -1.19
CA ALA A 65 -7.44 5.31 -2.64
C ALA A 65 -8.79 5.19 -3.36
N ALA A 66 -9.76 4.49 -2.75
CA ALA A 66 -11.14 4.42 -3.23
C ALA A 66 -11.94 5.70 -2.93
N ALA A 67 -11.63 6.38 -1.81
CA ALA A 67 -12.30 7.60 -1.38
C ALA A 67 -11.71 8.87 -2.01
N ASP A 68 -10.48 8.83 -2.52
CA ASP A 68 -9.82 9.96 -3.18
C ASP A 68 -10.50 10.24 -4.54
N PRO A 69 -11.30 11.32 -4.63
CA PRO A 69 -12.03 11.65 -5.84
C PRO A 69 -11.13 12.29 -6.90
N ALA A 70 -9.82 12.47 -6.67
CA ALA A 70 -8.87 12.95 -7.68
C ALA A 70 -8.63 11.94 -8.82
N ARG A 71 -8.95 10.66 -8.58
CA ARG A 71 -9.04 9.62 -9.64
C ARG A 71 -10.38 9.71 -10.40
N THR A 72 -11.48 9.96 -9.69
CA THR A 72 -12.83 10.06 -10.28
C THR A 72 -13.04 11.34 -11.07
N SER A 73 -12.50 12.47 -10.61
CA SER A 73 -12.69 13.78 -11.26
C SER A 73 -11.94 13.89 -12.59
N ARG A 74 -10.82 13.17 -12.77
CA ARG A 74 -10.08 13.12 -14.05
C ARG A 74 -10.82 12.40 -15.18
N LEU A 75 -11.85 11.60 -14.86
CA LEU A 75 -12.67 10.88 -15.84
C LEU A 75 -13.99 11.58 -16.17
N THR A 76 -14.37 12.64 -15.44
CA THR A 76 -15.70 13.28 -15.57
C THR A 76 -15.67 14.67 -16.20
N THR A 77 -14.51 15.30 -16.38
CA THR A 77 -14.37 16.58 -17.09
C THR A 77 -14.06 16.37 -18.57
N ALA A 78 -15.00 15.77 -19.30
CA ALA A 78 -15.08 15.78 -20.76
C ALA A 78 -16.53 15.43 -21.16
N ALA A 79 -17.45 16.38 -20.97
CA ALA A 79 -18.81 16.33 -21.48
C ALA A 79 -19.21 17.72 -22.00
#